data_AF-A0A957X3Y1-F1
#
_entry.id   AF-A0A957X3Y1-F1
#
_cell.length_a   1.000
_cell.length_b   1.000
_cell.length_c   1.000
_cell.angle_alpha   90.00
_cell.angle_beta   90.00
_cell.angle_gamma   90.00
#
_symmetry.space_group_name_H-M   'P 1'
#
loop_
_entity.id
_entity.type
_entity.pdbx_description
1 polymer ?
#
loop_
_entity_poly.entity_id
_entity_poly.type
_entity_poly.pdbx_seq_one_letter_code
_entity_poly.pdbx_strand_id
1 'polypeptide(L)'
;QEALDYLAALAAESIDFAAAAQEREESSTRLQAQYAFPGETGLGNHYLMPSGQVVEADDTLYRPTVRVADPAQVYADWPGV
;
A
#
# COMPACT_ATOMS: atom_id res chain seq x y z
N GLN A 1 9.67 -17.61 42.72
CA GLN A 1 8.31 -17.06 42.61
C GLN A 1 8.35 -15.68 41.97
N GLU A 2 9.03 -14.71 42.56
CA GLU A 2 9.13 -13.31 42.09
C GLU A 2 9.53 -13.14 40.61
N ALA A 3 10.49 -13.94 40.10
CA ALA A 3 10.89 -13.89 38.70
C ALA A 3 9.80 -14.39 37.72
N LEU A 4 8.96 -15.34 38.13
CA LEU A 4 7.85 -15.83 37.31
C LEU A 4 6.73 -14.79 37.26
N ASP A 5 6.45 -14.14 38.38
CA ASP A 5 5.43 -13.11 38.48
C ASP A 5 5.81 -11.87 37.64
N TYR A 6 7.09 -11.48 37.66
CA TYR A 6 7.63 -10.43 36.80
C TYR A 6 7.49 -10.77 35.30
N LEU A 7 7.84 -11.99 34.89
CA LEU A 7 7.71 -12.42 33.50
C LEU A 7 6.25 -12.49 33.03
N ALA A 8 5.33 -12.88 33.91
CA ALA A 8 3.91 -12.91 33.61
C ALA A 8 3.33 -11.49 33.41
N ALA A 9 3.73 -10.54 34.27
CA ALA A 9 3.34 -9.13 34.11
C ALA A 9 3.90 -8.54 32.81
N LEU A 10 5.18 -8.78 32.51
CA LEU A 10 5.81 -8.32 31.28
C LEU A 10 5.13 -8.91 30.04
N ALA A 11 4.75 -10.20 30.07
CA ALA A 11 4.04 -10.83 28.96
C ALA A 11 2.64 -10.21 28.76
N ALA A 12 1.92 -9.90 29.83
CA ALA A 12 0.59 -9.27 29.77
C ALA A 12 0.64 -7.81 29.27
N GLU A 13 1.74 -7.10 29.53
CA GLU A 13 1.98 -5.74 29.05
C GLU A 13 2.63 -5.70 27.66
N SER A 14 3.19 -6.82 27.20
CA SER A 14 3.83 -6.93 25.90
C SER A 14 2.82 -7.12 24.77
N ILE A 15 3.18 -6.63 23.59
CA ILE A 15 2.39 -6.82 22.38
C ILE A 15 2.42 -8.29 21.95
N ASP A 16 1.25 -8.85 21.66
CA ASP A 16 1.15 -10.14 20.99
C ASP A 16 1.43 -9.95 19.50
N PHE A 17 2.66 -10.26 19.10
CA PHE A 17 3.09 -10.17 17.71
C PHE A 17 2.33 -11.13 16.78
N ALA A 18 1.85 -12.27 17.29
CA ALA A 18 1.10 -13.22 16.48
C ALA A 18 -0.30 -12.66 16.17
N ALA A 19 -0.98 -12.11 17.18
CA ALA A 19 -2.26 -11.43 17.01
C ALA A 19 -2.13 -10.22 16.07
N ALA A 20 -1.10 -9.39 16.26
CA ALA A 20 -0.85 -8.23 15.42
C ALA A 20 -0.53 -8.60 13.95
N ALA A 21 0.21 -9.68 13.73
CA ALA A 21 0.50 -10.19 12.38
C ALA A 21 -0.78 -10.69 11.69
N GLN A 22 -1.63 -11.42 12.41
CA GLN A 22 -2.90 -11.90 11.89
C GLN A 22 -3.84 -10.73 11.52
N GLU A 23 -4.00 -9.75 12.41
CA GLU A 23 -4.81 -8.56 12.14
C GLU A 23 -4.31 -7.80 10.90
N ARG A 24 -2.99 -7.66 10.76
CA ARG A 24 -2.37 -7.06 9.58
C ARG A 24 -2.71 -7.83 8.31
N GLU A 25 -2.62 -9.15 8.32
CA GLU A 25 -2.84 -9.98 7.13
C GLU A 25 -4.31 -9.96 6.68
N GLU A 26 -5.24 -10.07 7.63
CA GLU A 26 -6.68 -9.95 7.39
C GLU A 26 -7.06 -8.56 6.86
N SER A 27 -6.52 -7.50 7.50
CA SER A 27 -6.75 -6.12 7.09
C SER A 27 -6.13 -5.85 5.72
N SER A 28 -4.89 -6.27 5.49
CA SER A 28 -4.18 -6.07 4.22
C SER A 28 -4.93 -6.73 3.07
N THR A 29 -5.37 -7.99 3.24
CA THR A 29 -6.10 -8.71 2.18
C THR A 29 -7.42 -8.03 1.85
N ARG A 30 -8.19 -7.66 2.88
CA ARG A 30 -9.49 -6.98 2.69
C ARG A 30 -9.33 -5.60 2.06
N LEU A 31 -8.39 -4.80 2.54
CA LEU A 31 -8.13 -3.46 2.02
C LEU A 31 -7.57 -3.51 0.60
N GLN A 32 -6.70 -4.47 0.31
CA GLN A 32 -6.17 -4.68 -1.03
C GLN A 32 -7.27 -5.06 -2.01
N ALA A 33 -8.25 -5.89 -1.61
CA ALA A 33 -9.41 -6.20 -2.44
C ALA A 33 -10.36 -5.00 -2.62
N GLN A 34 -10.60 -4.23 -1.56
CA GLN A 34 -11.52 -3.09 -1.57
C GLN A 34 -10.98 -1.90 -2.36
N TYR A 35 -9.68 -1.63 -2.25
CA TYR A 35 -9.01 -0.46 -2.81
C TYR A 35 -7.97 -0.85 -3.87
N ALA A 36 -8.14 -2.02 -4.50
CA ALA A 36 -7.29 -2.44 -5.59
C ALA A 36 -7.28 -1.36 -6.67
N PHE A 37 -6.09 -0.88 -7.02
CA PHE A 37 -5.94 -0.06 -8.21
C PHE A 37 -6.31 -0.93 -9.42
N PRO A 38 -7.20 -0.48 -10.32
CA PRO A 38 -7.67 -1.29 -11.44
C PRO A 38 -6.61 -1.51 -12.55
N GLY A 39 -5.36 -1.08 -12.34
CA GLY A 39 -4.20 -1.36 -13.19
C GLY A 39 -3.40 -2.59 -12.74
N GLU A 40 -2.32 -2.90 -13.46
CA GLU A 40 -1.38 -3.95 -13.04
C GLU A 40 -0.86 -3.67 -11.61
N THR A 41 -0.91 -4.68 -10.75
CA THR A 41 -0.46 -4.57 -9.36
C THR A 41 1.07 -4.68 -9.27
N GLY A 42 1.67 -4.06 -8.25
CA GLY A 42 3.12 -4.12 -8.01
C GLY A 42 3.96 -3.07 -8.73
N LEU A 43 3.31 -2.04 -9.27
CA LEU A 43 3.97 -0.91 -9.89
C LEU A 43 4.44 0.07 -8.81
N GLY A 44 5.61 0.66 -8.99
CA GLY A 44 6.25 1.51 -8.01
C GLY A 44 5.56 2.87 -7.90
N ASN A 45 6.35 3.92 -7.81
CA ASN A 45 5.80 5.27 -7.86
C ASN A 45 5.37 5.61 -9.29
N HIS A 46 4.45 6.56 -9.43
CA HIS A 46 4.02 7.07 -10.73
C HIS A 46 4.12 8.60 -10.77
N TYR A 47 4.38 9.15 -11.95
CA TYR A 47 4.38 10.60 -12.19
C TYR A 47 3.30 11.00 -13.19
N LEU A 48 2.64 12.12 -12.92
CA LEU A 48 1.78 12.81 -13.89
C LEU A 48 2.63 13.71 -14.77
N MET A 49 2.59 13.47 -16.07
CA MET A 49 3.29 14.27 -17.07
C MET A 49 2.44 15.48 -17.49
N PRO A 50 3.06 16.58 -17.98
CA PRO A 50 2.33 17.73 -18.52
C PRO A 50 1.39 17.40 -19.69
N SER A 51 1.62 16.28 -20.38
CA SER A 51 0.70 15.75 -21.41
C SER A 51 -0.60 15.17 -20.85
N GLY A 52 -0.74 15.07 -19.53
CA GLY A 52 -1.87 14.44 -18.84
C GLY A 52 -1.70 12.94 -18.62
N GLN A 53 -0.62 12.33 -19.10
CA GLN A 53 -0.38 10.88 -18.96
C GLN A 53 0.29 10.55 -17.62
N VAL A 54 -0.04 9.38 -17.05
CA VAL A 54 0.64 8.83 -15.87
C VAL A 54 1.66 7.79 -16.33
N VAL A 55 2.90 7.96 -15.88
CA VAL A 55 4.03 7.11 -16.24
C VAL A 55 4.68 6.45 -15.03
N GLU A 56 5.30 5.30 -15.24
CA GLU A 56 6.13 4.63 -14.22
C GLU A 56 7.32 5.50 -13.83
N ALA A 57 7.52 5.72 -12.52
CA ALA A 57 8.61 6.55 -12.01
C ALA A 57 9.98 5.87 -12.07
N ASP A 58 9.99 4.53 -12.00
CA ASP A 58 11.21 3.72 -11.97
C ASP A 58 11.75 3.39 -13.37
N ASP A 59 11.09 3.87 -14.42
CA ASP A 59 11.47 3.63 -15.80
C ASP A 59 12.57 4.55 -16.34
N THR A 60 13.17 4.14 -17.46
CA THR A 60 14.21 4.95 -18.12
C THR A 60 13.68 6.27 -18.67
N LEU A 61 14.48 7.33 -18.54
CA LEU A 61 14.10 8.73 -18.81
C LEU A 61 13.56 9.01 -20.22
N TYR A 62 13.98 8.27 -21.24
CA TYR A 62 13.68 8.58 -22.64
C TYR A 62 12.51 7.79 -23.22
N ARG A 63 12.05 6.75 -22.52
CA ARG A 63 10.90 5.95 -22.95
C ARG A 63 10.20 5.35 -21.72
N PRO A 64 9.54 6.18 -20.91
CA PRO A 64 8.82 5.68 -19.77
C PRO A 64 7.55 4.95 -20.20
N THR A 65 7.19 3.89 -19.47
CA THR A 65 5.95 3.14 -19.68
C THR A 65 4.78 4.00 -19.24
N VAL A 66 3.86 4.27 -20.18
CA VAL A 66 2.59 4.92 -19.88
C VAL A 66 1.65 3.89 -19.27
N ARG A 67 1.23 4.14 -18.03
CA ARG A 67 0.32 3.27 -17.29
C ARG A 67 -1.13 3.71 -17.44
N VAL A 68 -1.36 5.01 -17.45
CA VAL A 68 -2.69 5.60 -17.63
C VAL A 68 -2.61 6.73 -18.64
N ALA A 69 -3.37 6.63 -19.73
CA ALA A 69 -3.42 7.66 -20.75
C ALA A 69 -4.30 8.87 -20.33
N ASP A 70 -5.35 8.59 -19.54
CA ASP A 70 -6.30 9.58 -19.02
C ASP A 70 -6.60 9.28 -17.54
N PRO A 71 -6.10 10.10 -16.60
CA PRO A 71 -6.28 9.89 -15.16
C PRO A 71 -7.76 9.83 -14.74
N ALA A 72 -8.65 10.55 -15.44
CA ALA A 72 -10.07 10.61 -15.09
C ALA A 72 -10.78 9.25 -15.23
N GLN A 73 -10.22 8.32 -16.01
CA GLN A 73 -10.80 6.99 -16.21
C GLN A 73 -10.41 6.00 -15.11
N VAL A 74 -9.38 6.32 -14.31
CA VAL A 74 -8.75 5.39 -13.38
C VAL A 74 -8.80 5.89 -11.94
N TYR A 75 -8.61 7.19 -11.72
CA TYR A 75 -8.66 7.82 -10.40
C TYR A 75 -10.02 8.49 -10.21
N ALA A 76 -10.86 7.90 -9.35
CA ALA A 76 -12.23 8.38 -9.10
C ALA A 76 -12.28 9.78 -8.48
N ASP A 77 -11.22 10.18 -7.79
CA ASP A 77 -11.02 11.47 -7.12
C ASP A 77 -10.14 12.43 -7.94
N TRP A 78 -9.96 12.16 -9.24
CA TRP A 78 -9.16 13.03 -10.12
C TRP A 78 -9.75 14.45 -10.18
N PRO A 79 -9.02 15.49 -9.75
CA PRO A 79 -9.56 16.85 -9.65
C PRO A 79 -9.72 17.56 -11.00
N GLY A 80 -9.19 17.00 -12.10
CA GLY A 80 -8.99 17.73 -13.34
C GLY A 80 -7.84 18.72 -13.25
N VAL A 81 -7.36 19.17 -14.42
CA VAL A 81 -6.42 20.29 -14.57
C VAL A 81 -7.12 21.46 -15.23
#